data_AF-A0A7D6VF72-F1
#
_entry.id   AF-A0A7D6VF72-F1
#
_cell.length_a   1.000
_cell.length_b   1.000
_cell.length_c   1.000
_cell.angle_alpha   90.00
_cell.angle_beta   90.00
_cell.angle_gamma   90.00
#
_symmetry.space_group_name_H-M   'P 1'
#
loop_
_entity.id
_entity.type
_entity.pdbx_description
1 polymer ?
#
loop_
_entity_poly.entity_id
_entity_poly.type
_entity_poly.pdbx_seq_one_letter_code
_entity_poly.pdbx_strand_id
1 'polypeptide(L)'
;MTRTNFGQRFTQAAAKIPSAFGKNSTPGTTVYGRITNIGEQPKLKYGGAPGEIDTDEHGNTVMQLFITLDTPTGAKNLYPTSRMEQAIGQAMNTAGATSFDVGATLSVTYTGPDPDNVKARLYTAVYTPAAANGGGR
;
A
#
# COMPACT_ATOMS: atom_id res chain seq x y z
N MET A 1 -4.01 22.02 30.49
CA MET A 1 -5.19 21.42 29.83
C MET A 1 -5.17 21.75 28.35
N THR A 2 -4.71 20.83 27.51
CA THR A 2 -4.69 21.01 26.06
C THR A 2 -6.12 20.81 25.56
N ARG A 3 -6.80 21.87 25.11
CA ARG A 3 -8.11 21.74 24.45
C ARG A 3 -7.91 20.94 23.16
N THR A 4 -8.46 19.73 23.12
CA THR A 4 -8.48 18.92 21.89
C THR A 4 -9.26 19.67 20.81
N ASN A 5 -8.56 20.19 19.80
CA ASN A 5 -9.18 20.87 18.66
C ASN A 5 -9.72 19.82 17.68
N PHE A 6 -11.01 19.53 17.79
CA PHE A 6 -11.67 18.55 16.92
C PHE A 6 -11.62 18.93 15.43
N GLY A 7 -11.60 20.23 15.10
CA GLY A 7 -11.47 20.70 13.71
C GLY A 7 -10.15 20.25 13.08
N GLN A 8 -9.03 20.42 13.79
CA GLN A 8 -7.72 19.95 13.32
C GLN A 8 -7.69 18.42 13.14
N ARG A 9 -8.37 17.66 14.00
CA ARG A 9 -8.46 16.20 13.87
C ARG A 9 -9.18 15.77 12.60
N PHE A 10 -10.27 16.44 12.23
CA PHE A 10 -11.01 16.13 11.01
C PHE A 10 -10.24 16.50 9.74
N THR A 11 -9.59 17.67 9.73
CA THR A 11 -8.74 18.06 8.60
C THR A 11 -7.56 17.10 8.41
N GLN A 12 -6.92 16.67 9.51
CA GLN A 12 -5.84 15.69 9.45
C GLN A 12 -6.33 14.31 8.98
N ALA A 13 -7.53 13.87 9.42
CA ALA A 13 -8.11 12.62 8.96
C ALA A 13 -8.45 12.66 7.45
N ALA A 14 -8.99 13.78 6.96
CA ALA A 14 -9.33 13.98 5.55
C ALA A 14 -8.09 14.07 4.65
N ALA A 15 -6.97 14.57 5.16
CA ALA A 15 -5.71 14.65 4.42
C ALA A 15 -4.96 13.31 4.30
N LYS A 16 -5.38 12.26 5.03
CA LYS A 16 -4.73 10.94 4.94
C LYS A 16 -5.12 10.25 3.65
N ILE A 17 -4.11 9.80 2.91
CA ILE A 17 -4.30 8.94 1.74
C ILE A 17 -4.93 7.62 2.23
N PRO A 18 -6.12 7.25 1.74
CA PRO A 18 -6.79 6.04 2.21
C PRO A 18 -6.06 4.78 1.75
N SER A 19 -6.16 3.73 2.57
CA SER A 19 -5.66 2.40 2.19
C SER A 19 -6.42 1.89 0.96
N ALA A 20 -5.68 1.32 0.00
CA ALA A 20 -6.19 0.66 -1.19
C ALA A 20 -7.06 -0.56 -0.83
N PHE A 21 -6.65 -1.32 0.17
CA PHE A 21 -7.41 -2.46 0.69
C PHE A 21 -7.73 -2.25 2.18
N GLY A 22 -9.01 -2.34 2.50
CA GLY A 22 -9.49 -2.31 3.88
C GLY A 22 -9.80 -3.71 4.39
N LYS A 23 -10.20 -3.78 5.67
CA LYS A 23 -10.72 -5.02 6.30
C LYS A 23 -11.97 -5.58 5.60
N ASN A 24 -12.72 -4.73 4.90
CA ASN A 24 -13.97 -5.09 4.22
C ASN A 24 -13.80 -5.25 2.69
N SER A 25 -12.56 -5.23 2.18
CA SER A 25 -12.32 -5.47 0.76
C SER A 25 -12.76 -6.89 0.39
N THR A 26 -13.55 -7.00 -0.67
CA THR A 26 -14.08 -8.28 -1.15
C THR A 26 -13.15 -8.91 -2.18
N PRO A 27 -13.08 -10.25 -2.28
CA PRO A 27 -12.38 -10.92 -3.38
C PRO A 27 -12.86 -10.38 -4.74
N GLY A 28 -11.93 -10.22 -5.68
CA GLY A 28 -12.12 -9.55 -6.97
C GLY A 28 -11.88 -8.03 -6.95
N THR A 29 -11.78 -7.40 -5.77
CA THR A 29 -11.44 -5.97 -5.68
C THR A 29 -10.08 -5.71 -6.33
N THR A 30 -10.04 -4.81 -7.30
CA THR A 30 -8.82 -4.40 -7.99
C THR A 30 -8.53 -2.93 -7.72
N VAL A 31 -7.28 -2.62 -7.44
CA VAL A 31 -6.76 -1.25 -7.35
C VAL A 31 -5.69 -1.11 -8.40
N TYR A 32 -5.84 -0.10 -9.25
CA TYR A 32 -4.96 0.17 -10.38
C TYR A 32 -4.61 1.65 -10.41
N GLY A 33 -3.35 1.95 -10.66
CA GLY A 33 -2.90 3.32 -10.79
C GLY A 33 -1.41 3.44 -11.09
N ARG A 34 -0.98 4.67 -11.27
CA ARG A 34 0.43 5.02 -11.43
C ARG A 34 1.10 5.13 -10.07
N ILE A 35 2.27 4.55 -9.90
CA ILE A 35 3.06 4.69 -8.68
C ILE A 35 3.57 6.14 -8.63
N THR A 36 3.27 6.83 -7.55
CA THR A 36 3.67 8.24 -7.34
C THR A 36 4.62 8.41 -6.17
N ASN A 37 4.62 7.48 -5.22
CA ASN A 37 5.53 7.51 -4.08
C ASN A 37 5.73 6.10 -3.52
N ILE A 38 6.93 5.86 -2.99
CA ILE A 38 7.31 4.63 -2.30
C ILE A 38 8.14 5.05 -1.09
N GLY A 39 7.87 4.46 0.07
CA GLY A 39 8.68 4.75 1.24
C GLY A 39 8.24 3.93 2.44
N GLU A 40 8.82 4.24 3.60
CA GLU A 40 8.46 3.60 4.85
C GLU A 40 7.81 4.60 5.79
N GLN A 41 6.89 4.12 6.62
CA GLN A 41 6.27 4.90 7.68
C GLN A 41 6.03 4.05 8.91
N PRO A 42 5.85 4.66 10.11
CA PRO A 42 5.44 3.93 11.29
C PRO A 42 4.13 3.17 11.04
N LYS A 43 4.15 1.87 11.33
CA LYS A 43 2.97 1.02 11.27
C LYS A 43 2.02 1.42 12.37
N LEU A 44 0.74 1.58 12.03
CA LEU A 44 -0.29 1.81 13.04
C LEU A 44 -0.65 0.48 13.71
N LYS A 45 -0.84 0.54 15.03
CA LYS A 45 -1.23 -0.63 15.82
C LYS A 45 -2.61 -1.12 15.40
N TYR A 46 -2.73 -2.42 15.13
CA TYR A 46 -4.01 -3.02 14.78
C TYR A 46 -4.98 -2.96 15.96
N GLY A 47 -6.15 -2.33 15.77
CA GLY A 47 -7.12 -2.10 16.84
C GLY A 47 -6.69 -1.07 17.90
N GLY A 48 -5.57 -0.38 17.69
CA GLY A 48 -5.09 0.68 18.57
C GLY A 48 -5.91 1.98 18.45
N ALA A 49 -5.61 2.91 19.35
CA ALA A 49 -6.16 4.26 19.29
C ALA A 49 -5.74 4.99 18.00
N PRO A 50 -6.50 6.01 17.55
CA PRO A 50 -6.14 6.76 16.35
C PRO A 50 -4.72 7.34 16.43
N GLY A 51 -3.83 6.89 15.53
CA GLY A 51 -2.44 7.33 15.49
C GLY A 51 -1.49 6.58 16.43
N GLU A 52 -1.99 5.56 17.15
CA GLU A 52 -1.14 4.68 17.95
C GLU A 52 -0.23 3.85 17.02
N ILE A 53 1.06 3.90 17.29
CA ILE A 53 2.11 3.24 16.52
C ILE A 53 2.36 1.85 17.11
N ASP A 54 2.61 0.89 16.23
CA ASP A 54 2.99 -0.48 16.59
C ASP A 54 4.46 -0.52 17.02
N THR A 55 4.76 -1.22 18.10
CA THR A 55 6.13 -1.37 18.64
C THR A 55 6.50 -2.83 18.78
N ASP A 56 7.77 -3.16 18.55
CA ASP A 56 8.31 -4.51 18.75
C ASP A 56 8.49 -4.85 20.24
N GLU A 57 8.97 -6.06 20.54
CA GLU A 57 9.21 -6.56 21.90
C GLU A 57 10.24 -5.74 22.69
N HIS A 58 11.05 -4.95 21.99
CA HIS A 58 12.06 -4.07 22.56
C HIS A 58 11.60 -2.60 22.65
N GLY A 59 10.36 -2.32 22.23
CA GLY A 59 9.77 -0.97 22.25
C GLY A 59 10.15 -0.10 21.05
N ASN A 60 10.82 -0.63 20.03
CA ASN A 60 11.14 0.12 18.82
C ASN A 60 9.90 0.24 17.92
N THR A 61 9.80 1.35 17.19
CA THR A 61 8.73 1.54 16.20
C THR A 61 8.86 0.55 15.05
N VAL A 62 7.78 -0.18 14.78
CA VAL A 62 7.69 -1.02 13.59
C VAL A 62 7.43 -0.14 12.37
N MET A 63 8.33 -0.18 11.40
CA MET A 63 8.15 0.49 10.11
C MET A 63 7.40 -0.43 9.14
N GLN A 64 6.62 0.16 8.23
CA GLN A 64 5.96 -0.54 7.14
C GLN A 64 6.19 0.18 5.82
N LEU A 65 6.40 -0.60 4.75
CA LEU A 65 6.42 -0.12 3.37
C LEU A 65 5.03 0.41 2.99
N PHE A 66 5.01 1.52 2.27
CA PHE A 66 3.82 1.99 1.58
C PHE A 66 4.14 2.32 0.12
N ILE A 67 3.15 2.10 -0.74
CA ILE A 67 3.20 2.47 -2.15
C ILE A 67 1.97 3.33 -2.44
N THR A 68 2.19 4.58 -2.83
CA THR A 68 1.10 5.48 -3.23
C THR A 68 0.82 5.31 -4.71
N LEU A 69 -0.41 4.93 -5.02
CA LEU A 69 -0.96 4.87 -6.37
C LEU A 69 -1.85 6.07 -6.63
N ASP A 70 -1.62 6.76 -7.73
CA ASP A 70 -2.59 7.69 -8.30
C ASP A 70 -3.59 6.88 -9.13
N THR A 71 -4.82 6.77 -8.60
CA THR A 71 -5.90 5.98 -9.21
C THR A 71 -6.96 6.92 -9.81
N PRO A 72 -7.85 6.43 -10.70
CA PRO A 72 -8.95 7.24 -11.23
C PRO A 72 -9.88 7.85 -10.16
N THR A 73 -9.88 7.29 -8.95
CA THR A 73 -10.71 7.75 -7.81
C THR A 73 -9.92 8.55 -6.77
N GLY A 74 -8.70 8.98 -7.13
CA GLY A 74 -7.76 9.67 -6.26
C GLY A 74 -6.68 8.75 -5.68
N ALA A 75 -5.74 9.36 -4.96
CA ALA A 75 -4.59 8.64 -4.41
C ALA A 75 -5.00 7.54 -3.42
N LYS A 76 -4.33 6.39 -3.49
CA LYS A 76 -4.49 5.24 -2.58
C LYS A 76 -3.14 4.74 -2.12
N ASN A 77 -3.02 4.39 -0.85
CA ASN A 77 -1.82 3.71 -0.33
C ASN A 77 -2.03 2.20 -0.30
N LEU A 78 -1.16 1.45 -0.96
CA LEU A 78 -0.96 0.04 -0.68
C LEU A 78 -0.01 -0.10 0.51
N TYR A 79 -0.33 -1.03 1.40
CA TYR A 79 0.53 -1.48 2.49
C TYR A 79 0.83 -2.96 2.23
N PRO A 80 1.93 -3.27 1.53
CA PRO A 80 2.22 -4.63 1.10
C PRO A 80 2.36 -5.56 2.29
N THR A 81 1.66 -6.68 2.25
CA THR A 81 1.97 -7.84 3.08
C THR A 81 2.90 -8.76 2.31
N SER A 82 3.56 -9.70 2.99
CA SER A 82 4.48 -10.65 2.32
C SER A 82 3.88 -11.34 1.08
N ARG A 83 2.59 -11.72 1.11
CA ARG A 83 1.92 -12.32 -0.08
C ARG A 83 1.64 -11.32 -1.20
N MET A 84 1.39 -10.05 -0.87
CA MET A 84 1.27 -8.99 -1.86
C MET A 84 2.63 -8.66 -2.48
N GLU A 85 3.70 -8.60 -1.68
CA GLU A 85 5.07 -8.41 -2.17
C GLU A 85 5.47 -9.53 -3.13
N GLN A 86 5.16 -10.78 -2.81
CA GLN A 86 5.37 -11.91 -3.71
C GLN A 86 4.62 -11.73 -5.04
N ALA A 87 3.35 -11.34 -5.01
CA ALA A 87 2.56 -11.10 -6.21
C ALA A 87 3.14 -9.95 -7.05
N ILE A 88 3.54 -8.84 -6.41
CA ILE A 88 4.16 -7.69 -7.09
C ILE A 88 5.51 -8.09 -7.69
N GLY A 89 6.36 -8.80 -6.94
CA GLY A 89 7.67 -9.26 -7.41
C GLY A 89 7.56 -10.22 -8.60
N GLN A 90 6.58 -11.15 -8.58
CA GLN A 90 6.26 -11.99 -9.73
C GLN A 90 5.85 -11.15 -10.94
N ALA A 91 4.97 -10.16 -10.75
CA ALA A 91 4.52 -9.27 -11.82
C ALA A 91 5.67 -8.44 -12.41
N MET A 92 6.59 -7.95 -11.58
CA MET A 92 7.80 -7.26 -12.02
C MET A 92 8.69 -8.18 -12.86
N ASN A 93 8.93 -9.40 -12.38
CA ASN A 93 9.73 -10.38 -13.12
C ASN A 93 9.11 -10.72 -14.48
N THR A 94 7.78 -10.91 -14.53
CA THR A 94 7.06 -11.13 -15.80
C THR A 94 7.16 -9.94 -16.74
N ALA A 95 7.19 -8.72 -16.21
CA ALA A 95 7.37 -7.49 -16.98
C ALA A 95 8.83 -7.22 -17.38
N GLY A 96 9.79 -8.07 -16.97
CA GLY A 96 11.21 -7.87 -17.21
C GLY A 96 11.80 -6.66 -16.46
N ALA A 97 11.15 -6.22 -15.38
CA ALA A 97 11.56 -5.07 -14.61
C ALA A 97 12.67 -5.44 -13.62
N THR A 98 13.77 -4.69 -13.62
CA THR A 98 14.86 -4.84 -12.63
C THR A 98 14.70 -3.91 -11.43
N SER A 99 13.85 -2.89 -11.54
CA SER A 99 13.56 -1.87 -10.53
C SER A 99 12.05 -1.64 -10.37
N PHE A 100 11.65 -1.26 -9.16
CA PHE A 100 10.28 -0.82 -8.86
C PHE A 100 10.25 0.70 -8.83
N ASP A 101 9.73 1.32 -9.88
CA ASP A 101 9.95 2.73 -10.17
C ASP A 101 8.73 3.61 -9.92
N VAL A 102 8.97 4.80 -9.37
CA VAL A 102 7.97 5.86 -9.40
C VAL A 102 7.70 6.23 -10.86
N GLY A 103 6.42 6.28 -11.21
CA GLY A 103 5.93 6.56 -12.55
C GLY A 103 5.52 5.32 -13.34
N ALA A 104 5.88 4.11 -12.89
CA ALA A 104 5.37 2.86 -13.41
C ALA A 104 3.89 2.66 -13.04
N THR A 105 3.23 1.70 -13.67
CA THR A 105 1.83 1.38 -13.41
C THR A 105 1.73 0.05 -12.68
N LEU A 106 0.88 0.00 -11.65
CA LEU A 106 0.62 -1.20 -10.87
C LEU A 106 -0.88 -1.45 -10.78
N SER A 107 -1.29 -2.68 -11.08
CA SER A 107 -2.60 -3.24 -10.76
C SER A 107 -2.42 -4.30 -9.69
N VAL A 108 -3.21 -4.27 -8.63
CA VAL A 108 -3.27 -5.33 -7.63
C VAL A 108 -4.72 -5.76 -7.45
N THR A 109 -4.96 -7.07 -7.51
CA THR A 109 -6.29 -7.66 -7.29
C THR A 109 -6.25 -8.55 -6.05
N TYR A 110 -7.16 -8.31 -5.11
CA TYR A 110 -7.36 -9.21 -3.98
C TYR A 110 -8.15 -10.44 -4.45
N THR A 111 -7.56 -11.64 -4.37
CA THR A 111 -8.18 -12.85 -4.92
C THR A 111 -8.96 -13.65 -3.89
N GLY A 112 -8.69 -13.48 -2.61
CA GLY A 112 -9.37 -14.20 -1.54
C GLY A 112 -8.48 -14.49 -0.34
N PRO A 113 -9.04 -15.06 0.73
CA PRO A 113 -8.24 -15.59 1.82
C PRO A 113 -7.37 -16.75 1.33
N ASP A 114 -6.22 -16.95 1.97
CA ASP A 114 -5.41 -18.15 1.74
C ASP A 114 -6.15 -19.38 2.33
N PRO A 115 -6.34 -20.47 1.55
CA PRO A 115 -7.00 -21.68 2.04
C PRO A 115 -6.30 -22.33 3.24
N ASP A 116 -4.97 -22.19 3.33
CA ASP A 116 -4.16 -22.74 4.42
C ASP A 116 -4.06 -21.77 5.62
N ASN A 117 -4.37 -20.49 5.40
CA ASN A 117 -4.39 -19.47 6.43
C ASN A 117 -5.42 -18.38 6.14
N VAL A 118 -6.63 -18.54 6.69
CA VAL A 118 -7.75 -17.61 6.46
C VAL A 118 -7.49 -16.16 6.90
N LYS A 119 -6.47 -15.90 7.72
CA LYS A 119 -6.05 -14.54 8.11
C LYS A 119 -5.15 -13.89 7.07
N ALA A 120 -4.48 -14.69 6.24
CA ALA A 120 -3.68 -14.22 5.13
C ALA A 120 -4.56 -13.94 3.91
N ARG A 121 -4.21 -12.89 3.17
CA ARG A 121 -4.88 -12.47 1.95
C ARG A 121 -3.99 -12.76 0.75
N LEU A 122 -4.55 -13.38 -0.27
CA LEU A 122 -3.90 -13.65 -1.54
C LEU A 122 -4.18 -12.53 -2.54
N TYR A 123 -3.20 -12.27 -3.39
CA TYR A 123 -3.25 -11.22 -4.39
C TYR A 123 -2.67 -11.71 -5.71
N THR A 124 -3.15 -11.15 -6.81
CA THR A 124 -2.42 -11.10 -8.07
C THR A 124 -2.04 -9.66 -8.35
N ALA A 125 -0.98 -9.47 -9.14
CA ALA A 125 -0.56 -8.14 -9.57
C ALA A 125 -0.17 -8.14 -11.05
N VAL A 126 -0.26 -6.96 -11.66
CA VAL A 126 0.27 -6.66 -12.98
C VAL A 126 1.11 -5.41 -12.84
N TYR A 127 2.35 -5.47 -13.29
CA TYR A 127 3.27 -4.35 -13.28
C TYR A 127 3.59 -3.96 -14.72
N THR A 128 3.61 -2.67 -14.99
CA THR A 128 4.04 -2.11 -16.27
C THR A 128 5.09 -1.05 -15.97
N PRO A 129 6.36 -1.26 -16.36
CA PRO A 129 7.42 -0.29 -16.12
C PRO A 129 7.05 1.08 -16.66
N ALA A 130 7.56 2.14 -16.03
CA ALA A 130 7.55 3.45 -16.67
C ALA A 130 8.30 3.32 -17.99
N ALA A 131 7.84 4.02 -19.03
CA ALA A 131 8.67 4.17 -20.22
C ALA A 131 10.02 4.74 -19.76
N ALA A 132 11.12 4.02 -20.01
CA ALA A 132 12.43 4.59 -19.86
C ALA A 132 12.41 5.88 -20.68
N ASN A 133 12.66 7.04 -20.05
CA ASN A 133 12.77 8.28 -20.79
C ASN A 133 13.72 8.02 -21.96
N GLY A 134 13.21 8.10 -23.19
CA GLY A 134 13.96 7.87 -24.41
C GLY A 134 15.01 8.96 -24.62
N GLY A 135 16.08 8.95 -23.83
CA GLY A 135 17.38 9.45 -24.23
C GLY A 135 18.19 8.21 -24.61
N GLY A 136 18.38 7.84 -25.87
CA GLY A 136 18.65 8.70 -27.00
C GLY A 136 20.13 8.55 -27.32
N ARG A 137 20.44 7.51 -28.11
CA ARG A 137 21.71 7.20 -28.79
C ARG A 137 22.87 6.72 -27.93
#